data_AF-A0A5N6T645-F1
#
_entry.id   AF-A0A5N6T645-F1
#
_cell.length_a   1.000
_cell.length_b   1.000
_cell.length_c   1.000
_cell.angle_alpha   90.00
_cell.angle_beta   90.00
_cell.angle_gamma   90.00
#
_symmetry.space_group_name_H-M   'P 1'
#
loop_
_entity.id
_entity.type
_entity.pdbx_description
1 polymer ?
#
loop_
_entity_poly.entity_id
_entity_poly.type
_entity_poly.pdbx_seq_one_letter_code
_entity_poly.pdbx_strand_id
1 'polypeptide(L)'
;MWPISQPLPEVKQLVYRFFALVDTNSQEIGQVLADEIFTQDGVLITANAMFQGAAEISQSREGAWTTVKTRQHTILKSYVNDAYGTDIFLVGKLDMETLAGTKTNLEFVARMEIEERALGPRICKYQVVSPAPQVS
;
A
#
# COMPACT_ATOMS: atom_id res chain seq x y z
N MET A 1 22.94 11.29 7.85
CA MET A 1 23.54 10.77 6.59
C MET A 1 22.42 10.75 5.57
N TRP A 2 22.62 11.31 4.37
CA TRP A 2 21.62 11.24 3.31
C TRP A 2 21.74 9.89 2.59
N PRO A 3 20.66 9.11 2.41
CA PRO A 3 20.71 7.90 1.61
C PRO A 3 20.98 8.26 0.15
N ILE A 4 21.99 7.63 -0.45
CA ILE A 4 22.38 7.82 -1.87
C ILE A 4 21.74 6.74 -2.75
N SER A 5 21.16 5.72 -2.11
CA SER A 5 20.69 4.49 -2.73
C SER A 5 19.38 4.68 -3.46
N GLN A 6 19.23 4.03 -4.60
CA GLN A 6 17.95 3.87 -5.26
C GLN A 6 17.38 2.46 -4.99
N PRO A 7 16.05 2.30 -4.93
CA PRO A 7 15.46 0.99 -4.82
C PRO A 7 15.81 0.13 -6.04
N LEU A 8 16.00 -1.16 -5.79
CA LEU A 8 16.17 -2.15 -6.86
C LEU A 8 14.95 -2.15 -7.80
N PRO A 9 15.10 -2.54 -9.08
CA PRO A 9 14.00 -2.62 -10.03
C PRO A 9 12.80 -3.44 -9.51
N GLU A 10 13.07 -4.54 -8.82
CA GLU A 10 12.07 -5.46 -8.25
C GLU A 10 11.26 -4.79 -7.14
N VAL A 11 11.90 -3.95 -6.33
CA VAL A 11 11.24 -3.13 -5.32
C VAL A 11 10.29 -2.11 -5.97
N LYS A 12 10.73 -1.45 -7.05
CA LYS A 12 9.87 -0.51 -7.80
C LYS A 12 8.66 -1.25 -8.38
N GLN A 13 8.86 -2.44 -8.95
CA GLN A 13 7.79 -3.28 -9.47
C GLN A 13 6.82 -3.71 -8.38
N LEU A 14 7.30 -4.08 -7.19
CA LEU A 14 6.47 -4.41 -6.03
C LEU A 14 5.58 -3.23 -5.64
N VAL A 15 6.14 -2.02 -5.55
CA VAL A 15 5.38 -0.80 -5.23
C VAL A 15 4.29 -0.54 -6.28
N TYR A 16 4.63 -0.59 -7.58
CA TYR A 16 3.63 -0.39 -8.64
C TYR A 16 2.54 -1.46 -8.61
N ARG A 17 2.92 -2.72 -8.40
CA ARG A 17 1.99 -3.84 -8.31
C ARG A 17 1.05 -3.68 -7.13
N PHE A 18 1.56 -3.29 -5.96
CA PHE A 18 0.74 -3.01 -4.79
C PHE A 18 -0.36 -1.97 -5.10
N PHE A 19 0.00 -0.82 -5.68
CA PHE A 19 -0.98 0.22 -6.02
C PHE A 19 -1.96 -0.17 -7.12
N ALA A 20 -1.54 -0.99 -8.09
CA ALA A 20 -2.44 -1.54 -9.11
C ALA A 20 -3.42 -2.59 -8.56
N LEU A 21 -3.04 -3.33 -7.51
CA LEU A 21 -3.87 -4.36 -6.87
C LEU A 21 -4.89 -3.76 -5.90
N VAL A 22 -4.46 -2.87 -4.99
CA VAL A 22 -5.39 -1.84 -4.49
C VAL A 22 -5.87 -1.03 -5.73
N ASP A 23 -6.78 -0.09 -5.77
CA ASP A 23 -7.40 0.37 -7.07
C ASP A 23 -8.19 -0.67 -7.91
N THR A 24 -7.79 -1.95 -8.00
CA THR A 24 -8.55 -2.96 -8.75
C THR A 24 -9.82 -3.39 -8.00
N ASN A 25 -10.96 -3.29 -8.68
CA ASN A 25 -12.26 -3.70 -8.17
C ASN A 25 -12.50 -5.21 -8.31
N SER A 26 -11.81 -5.99 -7.48
CA SER A 26 -12.03 -7.43 -7.33
C SER A 26 -11.90 -7.86 -5.86
N GLN A 27 -12.70 -8.86 -5.47
CA GLN A 27 -12.65 -9.47 -4.13
C GLN A 27 -11.40 -10.34 -3.94
N GLU A 28 -10.84 -10.89 -5.02
CA GLU A 28 -9.66 -11.76 -5.00
C GLU A 28 -8.37 -11.02 -4.65
N ILE A 29 -8.38 -9.69 -4.76
CA ILE A 29 -7.22 -8.83 -4.50
C ILE A 29 -6.71 -9.01 -3.06
N GLY A 30 -7.59 -9.16 -2.08
CA GLY A 30 -7.16 -9.36 -0.70
C GLY A 30 -6.24 -10.58 -0.57
N GLN A 31 -6.65 -11.71 -1.16
CA GLN A 31 -5.85 -12.94 -1.18
C GLN A 31 -4.50 -12.73 -1.90
N VAL A 32 -4.50 -12.07 -3.05
CA VAL A 32 -3.24 -11.76 -3.78
C VAL A 32 -2.31 -10.88 -2.94
N LEU A 33 -2.85 -9.89 -2.20
CA LEU A 33 -2.05 -9.06 -1.31
C LEU A 33 -1.37 -9.91 -0.23
N ALA A 34 -2.11 -10.83 0.40
CA ALA A 34 -1.58 -11.71 1.45
C ALA A 34 -0.55 -12.71 0.92
N ASP A 35 -0.82 -13.34 -0.23
CA ASP A 35 0.00 -14.43 -0.73
C ASP A 35 1.26 -13.96 -1.47
N GLU A 36 1.22 -12.78 -2.09
CA GLU A 36 2.25 -12.36 -3.03
C GLU A 36 2.90 -11.01 -2.70
N ILE A 37 2.20 -10.10 -2.02
CA ILE A 37 2.68 -8.73 -1.81
C ILE A 37 3.26 -8.54 -0.42
N PHE A 38 2.57 -9.05 0.61
CA PHE A 38 3.00 -8.92 1.99
C PHE A 38 3.78 -10.15 2.47
N THR A 39 4.59 -9.97 3.53
CA THR A 39 5.09 -11.09 4.34
C THR A 39 3.96 -11.73 5.14
N GLN A 40 4.14 -12.96 5.62
CA GLN A 40 3.09 -13.67 6.38
C GLN A 40 2.64 -12.92 7.64
N ASP A 41 3.55 -12.18 8.25
CA ASP A 41 3.39 -11.35 9.45
C ASP A 41 3.27 -9.85 9.11
N GLY A 42 3.07 -9.52 7.83
CA GLY A 42 3.06 -8.15 7.35
C GLY A 42 1.94 -7.31 7.95
N VAL A 43 2.12 -5.98 7.94
CA VAL A 43 1.16 -5.04 8.52
C VAL A 43 0.72 -4.01 7.48
N LEU A 44 -0.59 -3.88 7.29
CA LEU A 44 -1.22 -2.90 6.41
C LEU A 44 -2.01 -1.90 7.25
N ILE A 45 -1.52 -0.66 7.37
CA ILE A 45 -2.18 0.43 8.08
C ILE A 45 -2.62 1.47 7.06
N THR A 46 -3.93 1.55 6.83
CA THR A 46 -4.57 2.59 6.02
C THR A 46 -5.01 3.75 6.90
N ALA A 47 -5.63 4.78 6.31
CA ALA A 47 -6.18 5.90 7.09
C ALA A 47 -7.24 5.46 8.12
N ASN A 48 -8.01 4.40 7.82
CA ASN A 48 -9.21 4.05 8.58
C ASN A 48 -9.21 2.61 9.13
N ALA A 49 -8.21 1.80 8.81
CA ALA A 49 -8.15 0.38 9.19
C ALA A 49 -6.72 -0.13 9.25
N MET A 50 -6.49 -1.11 10.13
CA MET A 50 -5.26 -1.86 10.27
C MET A 50 -5.54 -3.35 10.05
N PHE A 51 -4.65 -4.03 9.34
CA PHE A 51 -4.68 -5.46 9.09
C PHE A 51 -3.30 -6.05 9.36
N GLN A 52 -3.23 -7.09 10.19
CA GLN A 52 -1.99 -7.74 10.59
C GLN A 52 -1.98 -9.22 10.21
N GLY A 53 -0.92 -9.61 9.51
CA GLY A 53 -0.70 -10.95 9.02
C GLY A 53 -1.59 -11.31 7.82
N ALA A 54 -1.24 -12.43 7.18
CA ALA A 54 -1.87 -12.88 5.95
C ALA A 54 -3.39 -13.05 6.06
N ALA A 55 -3.89 -13.52 7.21
CA ALA A 55 -5.32 -13.74 7.43
C ALA A 55 -6.12 -12.43 7.35
N GLU A 56 -5.72 -11.39 8.09
CA GLU A 56 -6.44 -10.11 8.07
C GLU A 56 -6.22 -9.36 6.75
N ILE A 57 -5.00 -9.43 6.18
CA ILE A 57 -4.70 -8.79 4.89
C ILE A 57 -5.55 -9.40 3.77
N SER A 58 -5.80 -10.72 3.81
CA SER A 58 -6.66 -11.40 2.83
C SER A 58 -8.09 -10.84 2.82
N GLN A 59 -8.55 -10.31 3.94
CA GLN A 59 -9.88 -9.74 4.13
C GLN A 59 -9.91 -8.21 3.98
N SER A 60 -8.76 -7.56 3.81
CA SER A 60 -8.63 -6.09 3.77
C SER A 60 -9.41 -5.38 2.66
N ARG A 61 -9.93 -6.15 1.69
CA ARG A 61 -10.71 -5.68 0.55
C ARG A 61 -12.18 -6.06 0.62
N GLU A 62 -12.58 -6.89 1.58
CA GLU A 62 -13.99 -7.23 1.79
C GLU A 62 -14.81 -5.98 2.08
N GLY A 63 -15.98 -5.87 1.46
CA GLY A 63 -16.88 -4.73 1.64
C GLY A 63 -16.38 -3.39 1.07
N ALA A 64 -15.13 -3.25 0.67
CA ALA A 64 -14.61 -1.95 0.20
C ALA A 64 -15.35 -1.44 -1.06
N TRP A 65 -15.78 -2.34 -1.93
CA TRP A 65 -16.45 -2.03 -3.19
C TRP A 65 -17.98 -1.95 -3.09
N THR A 66 -18.57 -2.18 -1.90
CA THR A 66 -20.00 -1.92 -1.69
C THR A 66 -20.32 -0.44 -1.57
N THR A 67 -19.28 0.39 -1.39
CA THR A 67 -19.40 1.84 -1.21
C THR A 67 -18.59 2.61 -2.26
N VAL A 68 -17.46 2.05 -2.70
CA VAL A 68 -16.55 2.68 -3.67
C VAL A 68 -16.90 2.26 -5.09
N LYS A 69 -17.07 3.25 -5.97
CA LYS A 69 -17.29 3.07 -7.41
C LYS A 69 -15.97 3.06 -8.18
N THR A 70 -15.11 4.04 -7.92
CA THR A 70 -13.76 4.11 -8.50
C THR A 70 -12.75 4.50 -7.43
N ARG A 71 -11.53 4.01 -7.60
CA ARG A 71 -10.39 4.32 -6.73
C ARG A 71 -9.12 4.30 -7.56
N GLN A 72 -8.30 5.34 -7.45
CA GLN A 72 -7.03 5.44 -8.15
C GLN A 72 -6.00 6.17 -7.28
N HIS A 73 -4.95 5.46 -6.89
CA HIS A 73 -3.74 6.07 -6.34
C HIS A 73 -2.84 6.55 -7.48
N THR A 74 -2.18 7.68 -7.27
CA THR A 74 -1.11 8.20 -8.12
C THR A 74 0.08 8.56 -7.23
N ILE A 75 1.22 7.92 -7.46
CA ILE A 75 2.47 8.23 -6.73
C ILE A 75 3.16 9.41 -7.40
N LEU A 76 3.29 10.50 -6.65
CA LEU A 76 3.89 11.76 -7.13
C LEU A 76 5.39 11.78 -6.90
N LYS A 77 5.84 11.30 -5.73
CA LYS A 77 7.24 11.24 -5.34
C LYS A 77 7.52 10.01 -4.48
N SER A 78 8.74 9.51 -4.55
CA SER A 78 9.27 8.50 -3.65
C SER A 78 10.61 8.95 -3.08
N TYR A 79 10.85 8.62 -1.81
CA TYR A 79 12.05 8.95 -1.07
C TYR A 79 12.54 7.69 -0.36
N VAL A 80 13.81 7.36 -0.54
CA VAL A 80 14.44 6.26 0.19
C VAL A 80 14.94 6.80 1.53
N ASN A 81 14.72 6.04 2.60
CA ASN A 81 15.12 6.38 3.96
C ASN A 81 16.31 5.55 4.47
N ASP A 82 16.71 4.51 3.75
CA ASP A 82 17.81 3.62 4.12
C ASP A 82 18.87 3.46 3.03
N ALA A 83 19.99 2.83 3.37
CA ALA A 83 21.06 2.57 2.41
C ALA A 83 20.74 1.43 1.44
N TYR A 84 19.67 0.67 1.67
CA TYR A 84 19.33 -0.52 0.89
C TYR A 84 18.17 -0.31 -0.08
N GLY A 85 17.45 0.82 0.01
CA GLY A 85 16.29 1.06 -0.85
C GLY A 85 15.05 0.28 -0.41
N THR A 86 15.00 -0.16 0.84
CA THR A 86 13.94 -1.02 1.39
C THR A 86 13.00 -0.31 2.36
N ASP A 87 13.35 0.91 2.78
CA ASP A 87 12.47 1.80 3.54
C ASP A 87 12.14 3.03 2.69
N ILE A 88 10.90 3.13 2.25
CA ILE A 88 10.47 4.09 1.24
C ILE A 88 9.31 4.93 1.77
N PHE A 89 9.47 6.25 1.70
CA PHE A 89 8.37 7.19 1.85
C PHE A 89 7.79 7.56 0.48
N LEU A 90 6.47 7.53 0.39
CA LEU A 90 5.70 7.81 -0.80
C LEU A 90 4.83 9.03 -0.55
N VAL A 91 4.88 10.00 -1.47
CA VAL A 91 3.92 11.09 -1.53
C VAL A 91 3.03 10.83 -2.73
N GLY A 92 1.73 10.77 -2.50
CA GLY A 92 0.77 10.45 -3.53
C GLY A 92 -0.55 11.16 -3.36
N LYS A 93 -1.45 10.92 -4.30
CA LYS A 93 -2.85 11.31 -4.21
C LYS A 93 -3.76 10.13 -4.48
N LEU A 94 -4.96 10.18 -3.93
CA LEU A 94 -6.03 9.20 -4.09
C LEU A 94 -7.26 9.91 -4.64
N ASP A 95 -7.63 9.54 -5.86
CA ASP A 95 -8.89 9.92 -6.49
C ASP A 95 -9.92 8.81 -6.24
N MET A 96 -11.05 9.15 -5.62
CA MET A 96 -12.10 8.19 -5.28
C MET A 96 -13.48 8.74 -5.63
N GLU A 97 -14.34 7.87 -6.16
CA GLU A 97 -15.77 8.13 -6.33
C GLU A 97 -16.56 7.06 -5.59
N THR A 98 -17.59 7.45 -4.83
CA THR A 98 -18.50 6.51 -4.17
C THR A 98 -19.71 6.20 -5.05
N LEU A 99 -20.44 5.13 -4.76
CA LEU A 99 -21.69 4.81 -5.45
C LEU A 99 -22.76 5.90 -5.26
N ALA A 100 -22.67 6.69 -4.19
CA ALA A 100 -23.53 7.85 -3.93
C ALA A 100 -23.14 9.09 -4.78
N GLY A 101 -22.09 9.00 -5.61
CA GLY A 101 -21.62 10.09 -6.47
C GLY A 101 -20.70 11.10 -5.79
N THR A 102 -20.33 10.88 -4.53
CA THR A 102 -19.33 11.71 -3.84
C THR A 102 -17.97 11.48 -4.45
N LYS A 103 -17.29 12.56 -4.85
CA LYS A 103 -15.92 12.53 -5.35
C LYS A 103 -14.99 13.11 -4.29
N THR A 104 -13.87 12.44 -4.07
CA THR A 104 -12.86 12.87 -3.11
C THR A 104 -11.49 12.76 -3.77
N ASN A 105 -10.70 13.83 -3.63
CA ASN A 105 -9.28 13.83 -3.94
C ASN A 105 -8.53 14.08 -2.62
N LEU A 106 -7.65 13.15 -2.25
CA LEU A 106 -6.87 13.22 -1.02
C LEU A 106 -5.39 13.10 -1.34
N GLU A 107 -4.57 13.97 -0.78
CA GLU A 107 -3.12 13.74 -0.73
C GLU A 107 -2.78 12.83 0.44
N PHE A 108 -1.77 11.98 0.25
CA PHE A 108 -1.28 11.12 1.31
C PHE A 108 0.25 11.04 1.33
N VAL A 109 0.77 10.77 2.53
CA VAL A 109 2.13 10.30 2.74
C VAL A 109 2.04 8.90 3.32
N ALA A 110 2.78 7.95 2.75
CA ALA A 110 2.87 6.59 3.27
C ALA A 110 4.33 6.16 3.44
N ARG A 111 4.61 5.32 4.42
CA ARG A 111 5.88 4.61 4.58
C ARG A 111 5.67 3.14 4.20
N MET A 112 6.61 2.60 3.45
CA MET A 112 6.66 1.20 3.06
C MET A 112 8.01 0.61 3.46
N GLU A 113 7.98 -0.41 4.30
CA GLU A 113 9.13 -1.20 4.72
C GLU A 113 9.06 -2.55 3.99
N ILE A 114 10.19 -2.94 3.39
CA ILE A 114 10.29 -4.04 2.46
C ILE A 114 11.37 -4.99 2.95
N GLU A 115 11.13 -6.29 2.78
CA GLU A 115 12.08 -7.34 3.08
C GLU A 115 12.37 -8.14 1.82
N GLU A 116 13.65 -8.35 1.54
CA GLU A 116 14.10 -9.24 0.48
C GLU A 116 13.90 -10.70 0.91
N ARG A 117 13.21 -11.49 0.08
CA ARG A 117 13.00 -12.93 0.30
C ARG A 117 13.53 -13.73 -0.90
N ALA A 118 13.65 -15.04 -0.72
CA ALA A 118 14.18 -15.94 -1.77
C ALA A 118 13.39 -15.87 -3.09
N LEU A 119 12.10 -15.52 -3.04
CA LEU A 119 11.21 -15.40 -4.22
C LEU A 119 11.00 -13.94 -4.68
N GLY A 120 11.75 -12.99 -4.13
CA GLY A 120 11.63 -11.55 -4.40
C GLY A 120 11.20 -10.73 -3.18
N PRO A 121 11.24 -9.39 -3.29
CA PRO A 121 10.90 -8.50 -2.19
C PRO A 121 9.42 -8.58 -1.82
N ARG A 122 9.12 -8.40 -0.53
CA ARG A 122 7.76 -8.33 0.01
C ARG A 122 7.61 -7.19 0.99
N ILE A 123 6.41 -6.63 1.10
CA ILE A 123 6.09 -5.58 2.05
C ILE A 123 5.94 -6.22 3.43
N CYS A 124 6.79 -5.84 4.39
CA CYS A 124 6.57 -6.21 5.80
C CYS A 124 5.69 -5.17 6.51
N LYS A 125 5.74 -3.91 6.09
CA LYS A 125 4.84 -2.88 6.61
C LYS A 125 4.50 -1.82 5.57
N TYR A 126 3.21 -1.51 5.43
CA TYR A 126 2.72 -0.31 4.78
C TYR A 126 1.93 0.51 5.78
N GLN A 127 2.19 1.80 5.85
CA GLN A 127 1.49 2.70 6.76
C GLN A 127 1.24 4.06 6.11
N VAL A 128 -0.01 4.49 6.06
CA VAL A 128 -0.35 5.90 5.84
C VAL A 128 0.12 6.70 7.06
N VAL A 129 0.94 7.73 6.83
CA VAL A 129 1.48 8.63 7.84
C VAL A 129 0.68 9.92 7.90
N SER A 130 0.25 10.41 6.73
CA SER A 130 -0.60 11.59 6.61
C SER A 130 -1.71 11.31 5.58
N PRO A 131 -2.99 11.58 5.89
CA PRO A 131 -3.49 11.96 7.22
C PRO A 131 -3.17 10.89 8.26
N ALA A 132 -3.04 11.30 9.53
CA ALA A 132 -2.74 10.35 10.60
C ALA A 132 -3.83 9.26 10.65
N PRO A 133 -3.45 7.97 10.73
CA PRO A 133 -4.42 6.88 10.85
C PRO A 133 -5.34 7.08 12.06
N GLN A 134 -6.64 6.89 11.86
CA GLN A 134 -7.64 6.94 12.93
C GLN A 134 -7.96 5.55 13.46
N VAL A 135 -6.93 4.71 13.61
CA VAL A 135 -7.04 3.34 14.12
C VAL A 135 -6.63 3.31 15.59
N SER A 136 -7.45 2.69 16.43
CA SER A 136 -7.23 2.50 17.87
C SER A 136 -6.46 1.22 18.16
#